data_AF-A0A955F2N7-F1
#
_entry.id   AF-A0A955F2N7-F1
#
_cell.length_a   1.000
_cell.length_b   1.000
_cell.length_c   1.000
_cell.angle_alpha   90.00
_cell.angle_beta   90.00
_cell.angle_gamma   90.00
#
_symmetry.space_group_name_H-M   'P 1'
#
loop_
_entity.id
_entity.type
_entity.pdbx_description
1 polymer ?
#
loop_
_entity_poly.entity_id
_entity_poly.type
_entity_poly.pdbx_seq_one_letter_code
_entity_poly.pdbx_strand_id
1 'polypeptide(L)'
;CVHSRCQLQFDLSQGWDSFSSAVGIDGAVAEREVKGAVAFSVLVDDVRVAGPTIVRAGEAPVWITGVDLRGKKTLTLLADFADNYHFNGWAVWGGALLVRPLR
;
A
#
# COMPACT_ATOMS: atom_id res chain seq x y z
N CYS A 1 10.36 1.75 -2.65
CA CYS A 1 9.58 1.57 -3.89
C CYS A 1 9.50 0.07 -4.20
N VAL A 2 8.35 -0.41 -4.67
CA VAL A 2 8.14 -1.76 -5.25
C VAL A 2 7.51 -1.60 -6.65
N HIS A 3 7.37 -2.68 -7.41
CA HIS A 3 6.73 -2.64 -8.73
C HIS A 3 5.46 -3.50 -8.73
N SER A 4 4.34 -3.02 -9.29
CA SER A 4 3.14 -3.86 -9.45
C SER A 4 3.36 -4.98 -10.47
N ARG A 5 2.80 -6.18 -10.30
CA ARG A 5 2.08 -6.68 -9.14
C ARG A 5 3.06 -7.13 -8.05
N CYS A 6 2.92 -6.60 -6.83
CA CYS A 6 3.74 -6.96 -5.68
C CYS A 6 2.88 -7.13 -4.41
N GLN A 7 3.21 -8.15 -3.63
CA GLN A 7 2.62 -8.42 -2.32
C GLN A 7 3.73 -8.45 -1.28
N LEU A 8 3.60 -7.62 -0.25
CA LEU A 8 4.46 -7.65 0.94
C LEU A 8 3.63 -8.18 2.11
N GLN A 9 4.10 -9.21 2.78
CA GLN A 9 3.42 -9.81 3.93
C GLN A 9 4.28 -9.65 5.18
N PHE A 10 3.64 -9.23 6.28
CA PHE A 10 4.27 -8.97 7.56
C PHE A 10 3.58 -9.79 8.65
N ASP A 11 4.39 -10.39 9.53
CA ASP A 11 3.92 -11.06 10.74
C ASP A 11 3.56 -10.03 11.82
N LEU A 12 2.37 -10.18 12.39
CA LEU A 12 1.84 -9.32 13.46
C LEU A 12 1.86 -10.00 14.83
N SER A 13 2.49 -11.17 14.97
CA SER A 13 2.53 -11.95 16.22
C SER A 13 3.01 -11.17 17.45
N GLN A 14 3.82 -10.12 17.26
CA GLN A 14 4.36 -9.28 18.34
C GLN A 14 3.36 -8.26 18.93
N GLY A 15 2.13 -8.22 18.41
CA GLY A 15 1.08 -7.31 18.87
C GLY A 15 1.27 -5.88 18.39
N TRP A 16 0.30 -5.42 17.59
CA TRP A 16 0.26 -4.09 16.99
C TRP A 16 -1.15 -3.51 17.10
N ASP A 17 -1.25 -2.19 17.20
CA ASP A 17 -2.52 -1.48 17.30
C ASP A 17 -3.05 -1.08 15.94
N SER A 18 -2.22 -0.40 15.14
CA SER A 18 -2.67 0.13 13.86
C SER A 18 -1.57 0.27 12.83
N PHE A 19 -1.99 0.35 11.57
CA PHE A 19 -1.16 0.66 10.42
C PHE A 19 -1.62 1.96 9.72
N SER A 20 -0.66 2.76 9.28
CA SER A 20 -0.90 3.92 8.41
C SER A 20 0.18 4.03 7.33
N SER A 21 -0.17 4.53 6.15
CA SER A 21 0.76 4.85 5.06
C SER A 21 0.12 5.80 4.04
N ALA A 22 0.92 6.67 3.44
CA ALA A 22 0.55 7.34 2.19
C ALA A 22 0.89 6.42 1.01
N VAL A 23 -0.08 6.12 0.15
CA VAL A 23 0.13 5.33 -1.07
C VAL A 23 0.24 6.24 -2.28
N GLY A 24 1.20 5.95 -3.16
CA GLY A 24 1.40 6.74 -4.36
C GLY A 24 2.32 6.08 -5.38
N ILE A 25 2.45 6.75 -6.54
CA ILE A 25 3.39 6.38 -7.60
C ILE A 25 4.68 7.18 -7.39
N ASP A 26 5.84 6.55 -7.62
CA ASP A 26 7.13 7.23 -7.61
C ASP A 26 7.14 8.42 -8.58
N GLY A 27 7.58 9.59 -8.11
CA GLY A 27 7.55 10.84 -8.87
C GLY A 27 8.32 10.77 -10.19
N ALA A 28 9.34 9.92 -10.32
CA ALA A 28 10.09 9.76 -11.56
C ALA A 28 9.22 9.19 -12.71
N VAL A 29 8.09 8.55 -12.41
CA VAL A 29 7.15 8.05 -13.43
C VAL A 29 6.38 9.18 -14.09
N ALA A 30 6.18 10.31 -13.39
CA ALA A 30 5.47 11.47 -13.93
C ALA A 30 6.21 12.10 -15.13
N GLU A 31 7.50 11.81 -15.32
CA GLU A 31 8.29 12.30 -16.46
C GLU A 31 8.42 11.27 -17.60
N ARG A 32 7.88 10.06 -17.44
CA ARG A 32 7.99 9.00 -18.46
C ARG A 32 6.96 9.15 -19.57
N GLU A 33 7.29 8.72 -20.79
CA GLU A 33 6.36 8.74 -21.92
C GLU A 33 5.07 7.94 -21.63
N VAL A 34 5.22 6.71 -21.10
CA VAL A 34 4.11 5.89 -20.64
C VAL A 34 3.92 6.09 -19.14
N LYS A 35 2.73 6.55 -18.73
CA LYS A 35 2.40 6.73 -17.31
C LYS A 35 1.99 5.43 -16.64
N GLY A 36 2.28 5.34 -15.35
CA GLY A 36 1.93 4.22 -14.48
C GLY A 36 0.64 4.44 -13.70
N ALA A 37 -0.03 3.36 -13.31
CA ALA A 37 -1.10 3.34 -12.32
C ALA A 37 -1.00 2.06 -11.47
N VAL A 38 -1.39 2.15 -10.20
CA VAL A 38 -1.34 1.03 -9.26
C VAL A 38 -2.61 1.01 -8.42
N ALA A 39 -3.16 -0.19 -8.22
CA ALA A 39 -4.28 -0.42 -7.32
C ALA A 39 -3.75 -0.91 -5.95
N PHE A 40 -3.79 -0.03 -4.95
CA PHE A 40 -3.31 -0.33 -3.59
C PHE A 40 -4.42 -0.95 -2.75
N SER A 41 -4.12 -2.05 -2.07
CA SER A 41 -5.02 -2.67 -1.07
C SER A 41 -4.25 -3.04 0.18
N VAL A 42 -4.92 -2.95 1.32
CA VAL A 42 -4.43 -3.48 2.60
C VAL A 42 -5.32 -4.64 3.00
N LEU A 43 -4.71 -5.79 3.26
CA LEU A 43 -5.39 -6.96 3.78
C LEU A 43 -4.86 -7.29 5.17
N VAL A 44 -5.74 -7.74 6.04
CA VAL A 44 -5.45 -8.15 7.41
C VAL A 44 -6.08 -9.51 7.62
N ASP A 45 -5.27 -10.51 8.00
CA ASP A 45 -5.69 -11.92 8.05
C ASP A 45 -6.38 -12.35 6.74
N ASP A 46 -5.76 -11.99 5.61
CA ASP A 46 -6.24 -12.22 4.22
C ASP A 46 -7.58 -11.57 3.84
N VAL A 47 -8.16 -10.76 4.73
CA VAL A 47 -9.36 -9.97 4.46
C VAL A 47 -8.96 -8.56 4.03
N ARG A 48 -9.41 -8.12 2.85
CA ARG A 48 -9.20 -6.74 2.41
C ARG A 48 -9.98 -5.78 3.31
N VAL A 49 -9.25 -4.91 4.00
CA VAL A 49 -9.80 -3.91 4.94
C VAL A 49 -9.69 -2.47 4.41
N ALA A 50 -8.84 -2.23 3.40
CA ALA A 50 -8.77 -0.96 2.68
C ALA A 50 -8.46 -1.18 1.20
N GLY A 51 -8.97 -0.28 0.35
CA GLY A 51 -8.81 -0.33 -1.11
C GLY A 51 -9.78 -1.30 -1.83
N PRO A 52 -9.60 -1.51 -3.14
CA PRO A 52 -8.51 -0.99 -3.96
C PRO A 52 -8.61 0.53 -4.17
N THR A 53 -7.53 1.23 -3.87
CA THR A 53 -7.34 2.65 -4.19
C THR A 53 -6.43 2.75 -5.40
N ILE A 54 -6.94 3.25 -6.51
CA ILE A 54 -6.14 3.46 -7.73
C ILE A 54 -5.44 4.81 -7.61
N VAL A 55 -4.12 4.82 -7.79
CA VAL A 55 -3.32 6.05 -7.89
C VAL A 55 -2.55 6.04 -9.20
N ARG A 56 -2.59 7.15 -9.93
CA ARG A 56 -1.90 7.34 -11.22
C ARG A 56 -0.69 8.26 -11.07
N ALA A 57 0.27 8.10 -11.98
CA ALA A 57 1.48 8.91 -11.99
C ALA A 57 1.14 10.41 -12.08
N GLY A 58 1.70 11.22 -11.17
CA GLY A 58 1.44 12.65 -11.06
C GLY A 58 0.27 13.04 -10.14
N GLU A 59 -0.54 12.07 -9.69
CA GLU A 59 -1.55 12.34 -8.65
C GLU A 59 -0.91 12.50 -7.27
N ALA A 60 -1.56 13.27 -6.41
CA ALA A 60 -1.16 13.39 -5.01
C ALA A 60 -1.27 12.03 -4.29
N PRO A 61 -0.37 11.69 -3.35
CA PRO A 61 -0.50 10.47 -2.56
C PRO A 61 -1.81 10.44 -1.76
N VAL A 62 -2.39 9.24 -1.64
CA VAL A 62 -3.61 9.00 -0.88
C VAL A 62 -3.26 8.38 0.47
N TRP A 63 -3.83 8.89 1.55
CA TRP A 63 -3.57 8.35 2.89
C TRP A 63 -4.48 7.17 3.21
N ILE A 64 -3.87 6.09 3.70
CA ILE A 64 -4.53 4.98 4.40
C ILE A 64 -4.13 5.13 5.87
N THR A 65 -5.10 5.39 6.75
CA THR A 65 -4.82 5.72 8.16
C THR A 65 -5.58 4.83 9.11
N GLY A 66 -4.93 4.41 10.20
CA GLY A 66 -5.60 3.79 11.34
C GLY A 66 -6.23 2.43 11.04
N VAL A 67 -5.65 1.64 10.14
CA VAL A 67 -6.09 0.25 9.92
C VAL A 67 -5.88 -0.52 11.21
N ASP A 68 -6.95 -1.07 11.79
CA ASP A 68 -6.92 -1.80 13.07
C ASP A 68 -6.20 -3.14 12.91
N LEU A 69 -5.17 -3.34 13.74
CA LEU A 69 -4.34 -4.55 13.77
C LEU A 69 -4.47 -5.33 15.09
N ARG A 70 -5.32 -4.88 16.02
CA ARG A 70 -5.43 -5.51 17.34
C ARG A 70 -5.90 -6.95 17.22
N GLY A 71 -5.10 -7.87 17.77
CA GLY A 71 -5.35 -9.31 17.77
C GLY A 71 -5.11 -10.01 16.43
N LYS A 72 -4.64 -9.29 15.40
CA LYS A 72 -4.42 -9.81 14.04
C LYS A 72 -3.07 -10.51 13.91
N LYS A 73 -2.92 -11.33 12.86
CA LYS A 73 -1.75 -12.18 12.66
C LYS A 73 -0.96 -11.80 11.42
N THR A 74 -1.62 -11.36 10.36
CA THR A 74 -0.93 -10.97 9.13
C THR A 74 -1.39 -9.61 8.64
N LEU A 75 -0.43 -8.82 8.15
CA LEU A 75 -0.68 -7.64 7.32
C LEU A 75 -0.13 -7.90 5.93
N THR A 76 -0.95 -7.69 4.92
CA THR A 76 -0.55 -7.77 3.52
C THR A 76 -0.76 -6.43 2.85
N LEU A 77 0.33 -5.87 2.32
CA LEU A 77 0.33 -4.68 1.47
C LEU A 77 0.38 -5.14 0.01
N LEU A 78 -0.72 -4.94 -0.70
CA LEU A 78 -0.87 -5.35 -2.10
C LEU A 78 -0.83 -4.12 -3.02
N ALA A 79 0.15 -4.10 -3.91
CA ALA A 79 0.20 -3.19 -5.06
C ALA A 79 -0.12 -4.01 -6.31
N ASP A 80 -1.36 -3.95 -6.77
CA ASP A 80 -1.82 -4.69 -7.95
C ASP A 80 -1.82 -3.82 -9.21
N PHE A 81 -2.00 -4.45 -10.37
CA PHE A 81 -2.25 -3.75 -11.61
C PHE A 81 -3.54 -2.94 -11.52
N ALA A 82 -3.52 -1.73 -12.07
CA ALA A 82 -4.72 -0.93 -12.28
C ALA A 82 -5.27 -1.17 -13.71
N ASP A 83 -5.74 -0.12 -14.37
CA ASP A 83 -6.26 -0.14 -15.75
C ASP A 83 -5.16 -0.14 -16.83
N ASN A 84 -3.90 0.13 -16.46
CA ASN A 84 -2.77 0.24 -17.39
C ASN A 84 -1.81 -0.97 -17.36
N TYR A 85 -2.27 -2.13 -16.86
CA TYR A 85 -1.47 -3.34 -16.73
C TYR A 85 -0.19 -3.13 -15.90
N HIS A 86 0.97 -3.56 -16.42
CA HIS A 86 2.26 -3.58 -15.72
C HIS A 86 3.17 -2.40 -16.09
N PHE A 87 2.68 -1.40 -16.81
CA PHE A 87 3.52 -0.30 -17.27
C PHE A 87 3.82 0.68 -16.13
N ASN A 88 5.12 0.87 -15.84
CA ASN A 88 5.66 1.84 -14.88
C ASN A 88 4.91 1.89 -13.53
N GLY A 89 4.49 0.73 -13.00
CA GLY A 89 3.75 0.60 -11.75
C GLY A 89 4.64 0.72 -10.52
N TRP A 90 5.43 1.81 -10.43
CA TRP A 90 6.42 2.04 -9.37
C TRP A 90 5.70 2.51 -8.10
N ALA A 91 5.24 1.54 -7.33
CA ALA A 91 4.40 1.72 -6.15
C ALA A 91 5.21 2.13 -4.92
N VAL A 92 4.69 3.10 -4.17
CA VAL A 92 5.30 3.62 -2.95
C VAL A 92 4.31 3.53 -1.79
N TRP A 93 4.71 2.84 -0.73
CA TRP A 93 4.08 2.86 0.59
C TRP A 93 4.83 3.88 1.47
N GLY A 94 4.57 5.16 1.23
CA GLY A 94 5.25 6.30 1.88
C GLY A 94 4.92 6.38 3.36
N GLY A 95 5.95 6.54 4.19
CA GLY A 95 5.79 6.66 5.64
C GLY A 95 5.06 5.49 6.30
N ALA A 96 5.11 4.30 5.69
CA ALA A 96 4.45 3.11 6.21
C ALA A 96 4.92 2.82 7.64
N LEU A 97 3.98 2.79 8.59
CA LEU A 97 4.27 2.67 10.01
C LEU A 97 3.29 1.73 10.71
N LEU A 98 3.82 0.96 11.66
CA LEU A 98 3.04 0.15 12.61
C LEU A 98 3.15 0.80 13.98
N VAL A 99 2.01 0.98 14.65
CA VAL A 99 1.92 1.53 16.01
C VAL A 99 1.73 0.39 17.01
N ARG A 100 2.44 0.44 18.14
CA ARG A 100 2.22 -0.49 19.26
C ARG A 100 1.28 0.12 20.30
N PRO A 101 0.55 -0.71 21.05
CA PRO A 101 -0.22 -0.24 22.19
C PRO A 101 0.66 0.47 23.22
N LEU A 102 0.14 1.59 23.72
CA LEU A 102 0.67 2.23 24.92
C LEU A 102 0.45 1.27 26.09
N ARG A 103 1.54 0.92 26.76
CA ARG A 103 1.51 0.07 27.96
C ARG A 103 0.97 0.83 29.14
#